data_AF-A0A958X684-F1
#
_entry.id   AF-A0A958X684-F1
#
_cell.length_a   1.000
_cell.length_b   1.000
_cell.length_c   1.000
_cell.angle_alpha   90.00
_cell.angle_beta   90.00
_cell.angle_gamma   90.00
#
_symmetry.space_group_name_H-M   'P 1'
#
loop_
_entity.id
_entity.type
_entity.pdbx_description
1 polymer ?
#
loop_
_entity_poly.entity_id
_entity_poly.type
_entity_poly.pdbx_seq_one_letter_code
_entity_poly.pdbx_strand_id
1 'polypeptide(L)'
;MKISKLFSSIISSLVILTLISCGDSEPENAIVADGDNEGKAAQLFNSNCKLCHGTDGRLGLNGAKDLTLSQLSVDERKSIITNGKNLMTPFGKVLSQNEIEMLAEYTIELKSTQDK
;
A
#
# COMPACT_ATOMS: atom_id res chain seq x y z
N MET A 1 24.49 7.81 52.05
CA MET A 1 24.09 9.12 52.62
C MET A 1 22.73 9.47 52.04
N LYS A 2 21.75 9.75 52.93
CA LYS A 2 20.32 9.94 52.64
C LYS A 2 20.05 11.29 51.96
N ILE A 3 19.17 11.31 50.95
CA ILE A 3 18.30 12.46 50.65
C ILE A 3 16.85 12.00 50.59
N SER A 4 16.27 11.88 51.80
CA SER A 4 14.94 12.38 52.17
C SER A 4 14.54 13.65 51.40
N LYS A 5 13.29 13.98 51.06
CA LYS A 5 11.96 13.59 51.56
C LYS A 5 10.94 14.35 50.67
N LEU A 6 9.76 13.75 50.50
CA LEU A 6 8.44 14.38 50.62
C LEU A 6 8.15 15.66 49.81
N PHE A 7 7.33 15.52 48.76
CA PHE A 7 6.15 16.38 48.63
C PHE A 7 4.95 15.49 48.32
N SER A 8 4.26 15.16 49.42
CA SER A 8 3.03 14.40 49.45
C SER A 8 1.87 15.39 49.34
N SER A 9 1.02 15.15 48.33
CA SER A 9 -0.44 15.25 48.39
C SER A 9 -1.14 16.62 48.40
N ILE A 10 -2.41 16.56 47.98
CA ILE A 10 -3.49 17.57 47.98
C ILE A 10 -3.45 18.41 46.68
N ILE A 11 -4.39 18.30 45.72
CA ILE A 11 -5.84 18.62 45.75
C ILE A 11 -6.46 17.85 44.56
N SER A 12 -7.31 16.83 44.71
CA SER A 12 -8.74 16.87 45.08
C SER A 12 -9.60 17.92 44.35
N SER A 13 -10.01 17.64 43.11
CA SER A 13 -11.34 17.96 42.53
C SER A 13 -11.40 17.33 41.13
N LEU A 14 -12.12 16.24 40.90
CA LEU A 14 -13.58 16.10 40.82
C LEU A 14 -14.15 16.78 39.55
N VAL A 15 -14.66 15.91 38.65
CA VAL A 15 -15.77 16.16 37.69
C VAL A 15 -15.29 16.90 36.41
N ILE A 16 -15.46 16.38 35.18
CA ILE A 16 -16.71 15.98 34.52
C ILE A 16 -16.46 14.95 33.40
N LEU A 17 -17.26 13.89 33.45
CA LEU A 17 -17.69 12.95 32.41
C LEU A 17 -18.11 13.63 31.10
N THR A 18 -17.78 13.05 29.93
CA THR A 18 -18.43 13.13 28.59
C THR A 18 -17.37 13.40 27.50
N LEU A 19 -17.24 12.62 26.42
CA LEU A 19 -18.21 11.80 25.71
C LEU A 19 -17.63 10.42 25.34
N ILE A 20 -18.49 9.45 25.53
CA ILE A 20 -18.40 8.07 25.09
C ILE A 20 -18.24 8.04 23.57
N SER A 21 -17.15 7.39 23.14
CA SER A 21 -16.99 6.60 21.92
C SER A 21 -18.28 6.37 21.12
N CYS A 22 -18.51 7.15 20.06
CA CYS A 22 -19.29 6.69 18.91
C CYS A 22 -18.36 5.88 18.01
N GLY A 23 -18.37 4.56 18.21
CA GLY A 23 -17.98 3.62 17.17
C GLY A 23 -19.20 3.36 16.31
N ASP A 24 -19.45 4.24 15.34
CA ASP A 24 -20.44 3.99 14.31
C ASP A 24 -19.76 3.15 13.22
N SER A 25 -20.17 1.89 13.14
CA SER A 25 -19.69 0.94 12.13
C SER A 25 -20.77 0.83 11.08
N GLU A 26 -20.95 1.86 10.28
CA GLU A 26 -21.70 1.75 9.03
C GLU A 26 -20.76 1.31 7.89
N PRO A 27 -21.22 0.41 6.99
CA PRO A 27 -20.43 -0.07 5.87
C PRO A 27 -20.40 1.06 4.84
N GLU A 28 -19.52 2.03 5.04
CA GLU A 28 -19.29 3.06 4.04
C GLU A 28 -18.58 2.37 2.88
N ASN A 29 -19.38 2.06 1.86
CA ASN A 29 -18.98 2.08 0.47
C ASN A 29 -18.42 3.49 0.17
N ALA A 30 -17.26 3.75 0.75
CA ALA A 30 -16.52 4.98 0.60
C ALA A 30 -15.90 4.92 -0.79
N ILE A 31 -16.33 5.85 -1.61
CA ILE A 31 -15.56 6.46 -2.68
C ILE A 31 -14.19 6.84 -2.08
N VAL A 32 -13.27 5.88 -2.17
CA VAL A 32 -11.87 6.00 -1.79
C VAL A 32 -11.24 7.09 -2.63
N ALA A 33 -10.75 8.13 -1.97
CA ALA A 33 -10.17 9.29 -2.61
C ALA A 33 -8.86 8.85 -3.28
N ASP A 34 -8.77 8.94 -4.61
CA ASP A 34 -7.71 8.45 -5.51
C ASP A 34 -6.26 8.37 -4.94
N GLY A 35 -5.88 9.26 -4.04
CA GLY A 35 -4.58 9.21 -3.35
C GLY A 35 -4.36 8.04 -2.39
N ASP A 36 -5.40 7.40 -1.84
CA ASP A 36 -5.25 6.19 -1.02
C ASP A 36 -4.92 4.95 -1.86
N ASN A 37 -5.52 4.84 -3.03
CA ASN A 37 -5.32 3.76 -3.98
C ASN A 37 -3.93 3.82 -4.60
N GLU A 38 -3.44 5.01 -4.98
CA GLU A 38 -2.08 5.18 -5.52
C GLU A 38 -1.02 4.78 -4.47
N GLY A 39 -1.20 5.24 -3.22
CA GLY A 39 -0.32 4.86 -2.11
C GLY A 39 -0.32 3.34 -1.84
N LYS A 40 -1.50 2.71 -1.89
CA LYS A 40 -1.64 1.26 -1.72
C LYS A 40 -1.01 0.50 -2.89
N ALA A 41 -1.21 0.93 -4.13
CA ALA A 41 -0.64 0.30 -5.30
C ALA A 41 0.90 0.33 -5.27
N ALA A 42 1.49 1.46 -4.88
CA ALA A 42 2.94 1.58 -4.69
C ALA A 42 3.48 0.62 -3.61
N GLN A 43 2.75 0.45 -2.50
CA GLN A 43 3.13 -0.50 -1.44
C GLN A 43 3.06 -1.95 -1.92
N LEU A 44 1.99 -2.31 -2.63
CA LEU A 44 1.83 -3.64 -3.23
C LEU A 44 2.94 -3.92 -4.24
N PHE A 45 3.27 -2.95 -5.08
CA PHE A 45 4.33 -3.08 -6.08
C PHE A 45 5.70 -3.25 -5.42
N ASN A 46 6.01 -2.47 -4.39
CA ASN A 46 7.24 -2.59 -3.61
C ASN A 46 7.38 -3.97 -2.95
N SER A 47 6.27 -4.54 -2.48
CA SER A 47 6.28 -5.83 -1.76
C SER A 47 6.36 -7.03 -2.69
N ASN A 48 5.75 -6.95 -3.88
CA ASN A 48 5.53 -8.13 -4.73
C ASN A 48 6.27 -8.07 -6.08
N CYS A 49 6.56 -6.88 -6.61
CA CYS A 49 6.98 -6.70 -8.00
C CYS A 49 8.41 -6.14 -8.12
N LYS A 50 8.77 -5.22 -7.23
CA LYS A 50 10.05 -4.48 -7.25
C LYS A 50 11.28 -5.37 -7.27
N LEU A 51 11.25 -6.55 -6.62
CA LEU A 51 12.42 -7.43 -6.59
C LEU A 51 12.91 -7.77 -8.01
N CYS A 52 11.99 -7.95 -8.96
CA CYS A 52 12.32 -8.27 -10.33
C CYS A 52 12.29 -7.06 -11.28
N HIS A 53 11.36 -6.14 -11.05
CA HIS A 53 11.13 -5.00 -11.92
C HIS A 53 11.82 -3.71 -11.45
N GLY A 54 12.35 -3.62 -10.25
CA GLY A 54 12.91 -2.39 -9.70
C GLY A 54 11.84 -1.39 -9.27
N THR A 55 12.24 -0.34 -8.54
CA THR A 55 11.31 0.73 -8.12
C THR A 55 10.73 1.50 -9.29
N ASP A 56 11.48 1.61 -10.37
CA ASP A 56 11.14 2.34 -11.60
C ASP A 56 10.58 1.42 -12.70
N GLY A 57 10.47 0.12 -12.44
CA GLY A 57 9.98 -0.85 -13.42
C GLY A 57 11.00 -1.31 -14.46
N ARG A 58 12.29 -0.96 -14.32
CA ARG A 58 13.34 -1.14 -15.35
C ARG A 58 14.42 -2.16 -15.01
N LEU A 59 14.42 -2.74 -13.80
CA LEU A 59 15.53 -3.58 -13.30
C LEU A 59 15.84 -4.79 -14.21
N GLY A 60 14.81 -5.46 -14.72
CA GLY A 60 14.98 -6.56 -15.68
C GLY A 60 15.59 -7.85 -15.11
N LEU A 61 15.54 -8.05 -13.79
CA LEU A 61 16.09 -9.25 -13.15
C LEU A 61 15.41 -10.52 -13.71
N ASN A 62 16.19 -11.57 -13.96
CA ASN A 62 15.71 -12.84 -14.51
C ASN A 62 14.90 -12.69 -15.82
N GLY A 63 15.21 -11.67 -16.63
CA GLY A 63 14.53 -11.43 -17.90
C GLY A 63 13.16 -10.76 -17.76
N ALA A 64 12.85 -10.19 -16.59
CA ALA A 64 11.71 -9.30 -16.42
C ALA A 64 11.75 -8.18 -17.48
N LYS A 65 10.59 -7.82 -18.02
CA LYS A 65 10.49 -6.75 -19.02
C LYS A 65 10.52 -5.39 -18.34
N ASP A 66 11.11 -4.41 -19.03
CA ASP A 66 10.97 -3.00 -18.69
C ASP A 66 9.50 -2.60 -18.82
N LEU A 67 8.87 -2.28 -17.69
CA LEU A 67 7.45 -1.98 -17.60
C LEU A 67 7.10 -0.64 -18.27
N THR A 68 8.07 0.28 -18.36
CA THR A 68 7.91 1.61 -18.96
C THR A 68 7.79 1.55 -20.49
N LEU A 69 8.26 0.47 -21.10
CA LEU A 69 8.20 0.22 -22.54
C LEU A 69 7.02 -0.67 -22.96
N SER A 70 6.27 -1.20 -21.99
CA SER A 70 5.17 -2.13 -22.26
C SER A 70 3.95 -1.41 -22.84
N GLN A 71 3.46 -1.90 -23.97
CA GLN A 71 2.24 -1.43 -24.64
C GLN A 71 1.00 -2.25 -24.24
N LEU A 72 1.12 -3.14 -23.27
CA LEU A 72 0.01 -3.97 -22.80
C LEU A 72 -1.06 -3.10 -22.12
N SER A 73 -2.31 -3.41 -22.43
CA SER A 73 -3.50 -2.86 -21.77
C SER A 73 -3.56 -3.26 -20.29
N VAL A 74 -4.43 -2.59 -19.53
CA VAL A 74 -4.70 -2.91 -18.12
C VAL A 74 -5.15 -4.37 -17.99
N ASP A 75 -6.06 -4.85 -18.83
CA ASP A 75 -6.57 -6.23 -18.75
C ASP A 75 -5.51 -7.28 -19.08
N GLU A 76 -4.63 -7.03 -20.06
CA GLU A 76 -3.50 -7.92 -20.34
C GLU A 76 -2.52 -7.97 -19.16
N ARG A 77 -2.26 -6.84 -18.51
CA ARG A 77 -1.43 -6.75 -17.30
C ARG A 77 -2.08 -7.49 -16.13
N LYS A 78 -3.38 -7.29 -15.89
CA LYS A 78 -4.16 -8.04 -14.89
C LYS A 78 -4.03 -9.54 -15.14
N SER A 79 -4.20 -9.99 -16.38
CA SER A 79 -4.06 -11.41 -16.74
C SER A 79 -2.68 -11.96 -16.41
N ILE A 80 -1.60 -11.22 -16.73
CA ILE A 80 -0.23 -11.62 -16.41
C ILE A 80 0.03 -11.61 -14.90
N ILE A 81 -0.46 -10.61 -14.16
CA ILE A 81 -0.31 -10.55 -12.70
C ILE A 81 -1.06 -11.71 -12.04
N THR A 82 -2.29 -11.99 -12.47
CA THR A 82 -3.10 -13.11 -11.97
C THR A 82 -2.44 -14.45 -12.22
N ASN A 83 -2.01 -14.70 -13.47
CA ASN A 83 -1.63 -16.03 -13.95
C ASN A 83 -0.11 -16.27 -13.99
N GLY A 84 0.69 -15.22 -13.81
CA GLY A 84 2.12 -15.27 -14.04
C GLY A 84 2.46 -15.32 -15.54
N LYS A 85 3.75 -15.21 -15.85
CA LYS A 85 4.29 -15.36 -17.21
C LYS A 85 5.77 -15.68 -17.16
N ASN A 86 6.19 -16.76 -17.83
CA ASN A 86 7.57 -17.27 -17.77
C ASN A 86 7.99 -17.50 -16.31
N LEU A 87 8.99 -16.75 -15.82
CA LEU A 87 9.50 -16.83 -14.44
C LEU A 87 8.73 -15.95 -13.45
N MET A 88 7.79 -15.13 -13.91
CA MET A 88 6.91 -14.36 -13.03
C MET A 88 5.87 -15.30 -12.40
N THR A 89 5.89 -15.42 -11.08
CA THR A 89 4.91 -16.20 -10.30
C THR A 89 3.48 -15.66 -10.48
N PRO A 90 2.44 -16.50 -10.45
CA PRO A 90 1.05 -16.04 -10.38
C PRO A 90 0.74 -15.41 -9.02
N PHE A 91 -0.03 -14.32 -9.02
CA PHE A 91 -0.50 -13.66 -7.81
C PHE A 91 -2.01 -13.80 -7.56
N GLY A 92 -2.77 -14.46 -8.45
CA GLY A 92 -4.22 -14.58 -8.35
C GLY A 92 -4.75 -15.32 -7.11
N LYS A 93 -3.89 -16.02 -6.36
CA LYS A 93 -4.23 -16.66 -5.08
C LYS A 93 -3.78 -15.87 -3.85
N VAL A 94 -3.05 -14.78 -4.06
CA VAL A 94 -2.40 -13.99 -3.00
C VAL A 94 -3.00 -12.58 -2.94
N LEU A 95 -3.35 -12.02 -4.09
CA LEU A 95 -3.92 -10.68 -4.21
C LEU A 95 -5.40 -10.77 -4.59
N SER A 96 -6.19 -9.84 -4.05
CA SER A 96 -7.58 -9.65 -4.48
C SER A 96 -7.67 -9.09 -5.90
N GLN A 97 -8.84 -9.23 -6.54
CA GLN A 97 -9.05 -8.73 -7.90
C GLN A 97 -8.83 -7.21 -8.01
N ASN A 98 -9.22 -6.45 -6.97
CA ASN A 98 -9.01 -5.02 -6.88
C ASN A 98 -7.52 -4.65 -6.75
N GLU A 99 -6.76 -5.44 -5.99
CA GLU A 99 -5.30 -5.22 -5.85
C GLU A 99 -4.53 -5.51 -7.13
N ILE A 100 -4.99 -6.51 -7.89
CA ILE A 100 -4.43 -6.82 -9.21
C ILE A 100 -4.73 -5.70 -10.20
N GLU A 101 -5.93 -5.11 -10.15
CA GLU A 101 -6.31 -3.96 -10.96
C GLU A 101 -5.48 -2.73 -10.64
N MET A 102 -5.38 -2.35 -9.35
CA MET A 102 -4.52 -1.25 -8.89
C MET A 102 -3.06 -1.43 -9.33
N LEU A 103 -2.51 -2.64 -9.22
CA LEU A 103 -1.15 -2.92 -9.70
C LEU A 103 -1.03 -2.75 -11.21
N ALA A 104 -1.99 -3.27 -11.99
CA ALA A 104 -1.96 -3.17 -13.43
C ALA A 104 -1.95 -1.71 -13.90
N GLU A 105 -2.81 -0.86 -13.31
CA GLU A 105 -2.86 0.58 -13.55
C GLU A 105 -1.56 1.27 -13.13
N TYR A 106 -1.09 1.02 -11.90
CA TYR A 106 0.16 1.59 -11.39
C TYR A 106 1.36 1.30 -12.30
N THR A 107 1.45 0.08 -12.85
CA THR A 107 2.54 -0.27 -13.78
C THR A 107 2.49 0.44 -15.14
N ILE A 108 1.37 1.07 -15.50
CA ILE A 108 1.26 1.94 -16.70
C ILE A 108 1.79 3.34 -16.38
N GLU A 109 1.63 3.78 -15.14
CA GLU A 109 2.01 5.11 -14.65
C GLU A 109 3.49 5.25 -14.30
N LEU A 110 4.23 4.14 -14.20
CA LEU A 110 5.69 4.09 -13.94
C LEU A 110 6.57 4.81 -14.98
N LYS A 111 6.02 5.63 -15.87
CA LYS A 111 6.74 6.39 -16.90
C LYS A 111 7.74 7.37 -16.29
N SER A 112 8.99 6.95 -16.16
CA SER A 112 10.19 7.76 -15.90
C SER A 112 10.08 8.82 -14.81
N THR A 113 9.30 8.57 -13.75
CA THR A 113 9.19 9.45 -12.59
C THR A 113 10.22 9.07 -11.53
N GLN A 114 11.52 9.30 -11.80
CA GLN A 114 12.58 9.32 -10.78
C GLN A 114 13.75 10.22 -11.22
N ASP A 115 13.47 11.47 -11.59
CA ASP A 115 14.48 12.54 -11.75
C ASP A 115 14.11 13.77 -10.89
N LYS A 116 13.59 13.55 -9.68
CA LYS A 116 13.43 14.61 -8.66
C LYS A 116 14.06 14.20 -7.34
#